data_AF-A0A3D4BBJ4-F1
#
_entry.id   AF-A0A3D4BBJ4-F1
#
_cell.length_a   1.000
_cell.length_b   1.000
_cell.length_c   1.000
_cell.angle_alpha   90.00
_cell.angle_beta   90.00
_cell.angle_gamma   90.00
#
_symmetry.space_group_name_H-M   'P 1'
#
loop_
_entity.id
_entity.type
_entity.pdbx_description
1 polymer ?
#
loop_
_entity_poly.entity_id
_entity_poly.type
_entity_poly.pdbx_seq_one_letter_code
_entity_poly.pdbx_strand_id
1 'polypeptide(L)' 'MDLSHGTLNAITGPDEMCIAGMAMGSDGAIGTTYNIMPRLYVDMYEAFHTGRVPEAMEMQVNANRVIALL' A
#
# COMPACT_ATOMS: atom_id res chain seq x y z
N MET A 1 -16.57 6.84 1.20
CA MET A 1 -16.80 8.28 1.41
C MET A 1 -16.34 8.59 2.81
N ASP A 2 -15.44 9.56 2.98
CA ASP A 2 -14.95 9.97 4.31
C ASP A 2 -16.09 10.64 5.10
N LEU A 3 -16.35 10.13 6.31
CA LEU A 3 -17.34 10.66 7.25
C LEU A 3 -16.71 11.46 8.39
N SER A 4 -15.38 11.44 8.49
CA SER A 4 -14.63 12.15 9.52
C SER A 4 -14.38 13.62 9.16
N HIS A 5 -14.68 14.04 7.92
CA HIS A 5 -14.37 15.36 7.40
C HIS A 5 -12.87 15.70 7.51
N GLY A 6 -12.01 14.73 7.20
CA GLY A 6 -10.55 14.86 7.25
C GLY A 6 -9.95 14.89 8.65
N THR A 7 -10.69 14.47 9.68
CA THR A 7 -10.20 14.45 11.08
C THR A 7 -9.65 13.09 11.51
N LEU A 8 -9.89 12.03 10.72
CA LEU A 8 -9.39 10.68 10.96
C LEU A 8 -8.55 10.21 9.78
N ASN A 9 -7.35 9.69 10.07
CA ASN A 9 -6.55 8.97 9.09
C ASN A 9 -7.02 7.50 9.03
N ALA A 10 -7.46 7.06 7.86
CA ALA A 10 -7.77 5.66 7.57
C ALA A 10 -6.53 4.95 7.01
N ILE A 11 -6.01 3.97 7.75
CA ILE A 11 -4.77 3.27 7.38
C ILE A 11 -5.04 1.79 7.11
N THR A 12 -4.53 1.28 5.99
CA THR A 12 -4.63 -0.13 5.63
C THR A 12 -3.62 -0.97 6.40
N GLY A 13 -4.09 -2.07 7.01
CA GLY A 13 -3.27 -2.94 7.86
C GLY A 13 -2.59 -4.09 7.10
N PRO A 14 -3.32 -4.99 6.42
CA PRO A 14 -2.70 -6.15 5.77
C PRO A 14 -1.72 -5.73 4.66
N ASP A 15 -0.49 -6.24 4.74
CA ASP A 15 0.62 -5.91 3.85
C ASP A 15 0.29 -6.24 2.36
N GLU A 16 -0.54 -7.25 2.13
CA GLU A 16 -1.01 -7.71 0.82
C GLU A 16 -2.04 -6.76 0.17
N MET A 17 -2.55 -5.79 0.95
CA MET A 17 -3.63 -4.90 0.56
C MET A 17 -3.22 -3.44 0.42
N CYS A 18 -1.92 -3.09 0.46
CA CYS A 18 -1.45 -1.71 0.40
C CYS A 18 -2.07 -0.92 -0.77
N ILE A 19 -1.92 -1.41 -2.01
CA ILE A 19 -2.50 -0.75 -3.20
C ILE A 19 -4.03 -0.75 -3.19
N ALA A 20 -4.66 -1.87 -2.80
CA ALA A 20 -6.12 -1.97 -2.76
C ALA A 20 -6.72 -0.98 -1.75
N GLY A 21 -6.07 -0.84 -0.60
CA GLY A 21 -6.41 0.14 0.44
C GLY A 21 -6.35 1.57 -0.07
N MET A 22 -5.22 1.94 -0.70
CA MET A 22 -5.06 3.28 -1.27
C MET A 22 -6.09 3.55 -2.37
N ALA A 23 -6.39 2.57 -3.22
CA ALA A 23 -7.44 2.68 -4.24
C ALA A 23 -8.85 2.87 -3.64
N MET A 24 -9.11 2.35 -2.44
CA MET A 24 -10.35 2.56 -1.70
C MET A 24 -10.37 3.88 -0.91
N GLY A 25 -9.26 4.64 -0.92
CA GLY A 25 -9.13 5.94 -0.27
C GLY A 25 -8.51 5.90 1.12
N SER A 26 -7.69 4.89 1.45
CA SER A 26 -6.87 4.93 2.66
C SER A 26 -5.76 5.97 2.54
N ASP A 27 -5.50 6.73 3.60
CA ASP A 27 -4.46 7.77 3.67
C ASP A 27 -3.04 7.19 3.68
N GLY A 28 -2.92 5.90 4.02
CA GLY A 28 -1.67 5.17 3.95
C GLY A 28 -1.84 3.71 4.32
N ALA A 29 -0.72 3.03 4.58
CA ALA A 29 -0.70 1.65 5.04
C ALA A 29 0.39 1.44 6.09
N ILE A 30 0.15 0.56 7.05
CA ILE A 30 1.11 0.16 8.08
C ILE A 30 1.16 -1.36 8.08
N GLY A 31 2.32 -1.90 7.73
CA GLY A 31 2.55 -3.34 7.62
C GLY A 31 3.90 -3.77 8.19
N THR A 32 4.01 -5.03 8.60
CA THR A 32 5.23 -5.53 9.27
C THR A 32 6.33 -5.85 8.26
N THR A 33 5.98 -6.44 7.11
CA THR A 33 6.92 -6.84 6.05
C THR A 33 7.51 -5.64 5.30
N TYR A 34 7.02 -4.43 5.57
CA TYR A 34 7.58 -3.19 5.05
C TYR A 34 9.00 -2.99 5.60
N ASN A 35 9.30 -3.53 6.79
CA ASN A 35 10.65 -3.55 7.35
C ASN A 35 11.61 -4.46 6.57
N ILE A 36 11.09 -5.46 5.85
CA ILE A 36 11.86 -6.42 5.05
C ILE A 36 12.05 -5.89 3.62
N MET A 37 11.02 -5.20 3.09
CA MET A 37 11.00 -4.67 1.72
C MET A 37 10.77 -3.14 1.67
N PRO A 38 11.52 -2.32 2.43
CA PRO A 38 11.16 -0.90 2.62
C PRO A 38 11.17 -0.10 1.31
N ARG A 39 12.18 -0.33 0.46
CA ARG A 39 12.30 0.36 -0.83
C ARG A 39 11.13 0.03 -1.76
N LEU A 40 10.72 -1.23 -1.81
CA LEU A 40 9.60 -1.67 -2.64
C LEU A 40 8.31 -0.95 -2.26
N TYR A 41 8.03 -0.81 -0.96
CA TYR A 41 6.82 -0.13 -0.50
C TYR A 41 6.85 1.38 -0.69
N VAL A 42 8.02 2.03 -0.57
CA VAL A 42 8.17 3.46 -0.90
C VAL A 42 7.95 3.69 -2.40
N ASP A 43 8.63 2.94 -3.25
CA ASP A 43 8.51 3.06 -4.70
C ASP A 43 7.06 2.74 -5.16
N MET A 44 6.42 1.75 -4.52
CA MET A 44 5.00 1.38 -4.75
C MET A 44 4.04 2.51 -4.38
N TYR A 45 4.25 3.15 -3.23
CA TYR A 45 3.47 4.31 -2.79
C TYR A 45 3.61 5.49 -3.77
N GLU A 46 4.84 5.81 -4.18
CA GLU A 46 5.12 6.87 -5.14
C GLU A 46 4.51 6.59 -6.52
N ALA A 47 4.64 5.37 -7.02
CA ALA A 47 4.05 4.95 -8.29
C ALA A 47 2.53 5.13 -8.27
N PHE A 48 1.86 4.74 -7.19
CA PHE A 48 0.43 4.93 -7.03
C PHE A 48 0.04 6.42 -7.05
N HIS A 49 0.71 7.25 -6.24
CA HIS A 49 0.40 8.70 -6.11
C HIS A 49 0.70 9.51 -7.38
N THR A 50 1.60 9.02 -8.22
CA THR A 50 1.95 9.66 -9.50
C THR A 50 1.18 9.07 -10.69
N GLY A 51 0.14 8.26 -10.43
CA GLY A 51 -0.75 7.72 -11.46
C GLY A 51 -0.21 6.50 -12.22
N ARG A 52 0.97 5.98 -11.85
CA ARG A 52 1.56 4.75 -12.41
C ARG A 52 0.97 3.50 -11.73
N VAL A 53 -0.36 3.40 -11.73
CA VAL A 53 -1.10 2.34 -11.04
C VAL A 53 -0.71 0.92 -11.50
N PRO A 54 -0.51 0.64 -12.81
CA PRO A 54 -0.08 -0.69 -13.25
C PRO A 54 1.28 -1.12 -12.67
N GLU A 55 2.23 -0.19 -12.58
CA GLU A 55 3.55 -0.43 -11.98
C GLU A 55 3.43 -0.69 -10.47
N ALA A 56 2.62 0.11 -9.78
CA ALA A 56 2.35 -0.08 -8.35
C ALA A 56 1.70 -1.44 -8.05
N MET A 57 0.79 -1.90 -8.91
CA MET A 57 0.19 -3.24 -8.82
C MET A 57 1.21 -4.35 -9.04
N GLU A 58 2.13 -4.20 -10.00
CA GLU A 58 3.20 -5.19 -10.21
C GLU A 58 4.12 -5.28 -8.98
N MET A 59 4.44 -4.15 -8.36
CA MET A 59 5.18 -4.11 -7.10
C MET A 59 4.43 -4.82 -5.97
N GLN A 60 3.11 -4.64 -5.85
CA GLN A 60 2.29 -5.38 -4.87
C GLN A 60 2.33 -6.89 -5.12
N VAL A 61 2.27 -7.34 -6.37
CA VAL A 61 2.43 -8.77 -6.71
C VAL A 61 3.80 -9.29 -6.26
N ASN A 62 4.86 -8.51 -6.47
CA ASN A 62 6.20 -8.87 -6.01
C ASN A 62 6.30 -8.91 -4.48
N ALA A 63 5.68 -7.96 -3.77
CA ALA A 63 5.60 -7.99 -2.31
C ALA A 63 4.87 -9.25 -1.82
N ASN A 64 3.71 -9.56 -2.41
CA ASN A 64 2.90 -10.73 -2.05
C ASN A 64 3.65 -12.06 -2.25
N ARG A 65 4.54 -12.14 -3.25
CA ARG A 65 5.41 -13.33 -3.43
C ARG A 65 6.39 -13.51 -2.27
N VAL A 66 6.94 -12.43 -1.72
CA VAL A 66 7.83 -12.49 -0.55
C VAL A 66 7.02 -12.82 0.70
N ILE A 67 5.87 -12.16 0.89
CA ILE A 67 4.98 -12.40 2.03
C ILE A 67 4.56 -13.87 2.10
N ALA A 68 4.26 -14.50 0.96
CA ALA A 68 3.88 -15.92 0.90
C ALA A 68 4.98 -16.92 1.34
N LEU A 69 6.21 -16.46 1.55
CA LEU A 69 7.35 -17.27 1.99
C LEU A 69 7.72 -17.05 3.47
N LEU A 70 7.06 -16.10 4.15
CA LEU A 70 7.27 -15.77 5.56
C LEU A 70 6.23 -16.46 6.44
#